data_AF-A0A258LU49-F1
#
_entry.id   AF-A0A258LU49-F1
#
_cell.length_a   1.000
_cell.length_b   1.000
_cell.length_c   1.000
_cell.angle_alpha   90.00
_cell.angle_beta   90.00
_cell.angle_gamma   90.00
#
_symmetry.space_group_name_H-M   'P 1'
#
loop_
_entity.id
_entity.type
_entity.pdbx_description
1 polymer ?
#
loop_
_entity_poly.entity_id
_entity_poly.type
_entity_poly.pdbx_seq_one_letter_code
_entity_poly.pdbx_strand_id
1 'polypeptide(L)'
;MARTAYPKSKTPLSPQPPENHGQGRMPRLLLEARWFISVGLCLGLLAILVTYSKADPAWSHASFEAPRNLGGRFGAYLADLLLYIFGISAFWWVVLFGRRVLSGWRELWSIPLPVDPDAKPDSLLMRWLGFGLTILSSMGLESIRLHSLTWELPRPPGGILGELIGDPLQMTLGFTGSTLVLLFTLCAGLSLFLHFSWLDVAEKVGRSLELAYNRLRERRDSEEDRKLGEAAAEEREEFVEEFRGRVEIAKPIQIVRAPVEIVKSARVEREKQQPLFVDIPDSELPPLALLDPVPEAKETISADVLEFTSRLIERKLAEFNVEVKVIAAYPGPVVTRYEIDPAV
;
A
#
# COMPACT_ATOMS: atom_id res chain seq x y z
N MET A 1 -1.89 56.81 42.15
CA MET A 1 -2.30 57.32 40.83
C MET A 1 -3.21 56.29 40.17
N ALA A 2 -4.34 56.76 39.67
CA ALA A 2 -5.50 55.99 39.25
C ALA A 2 -5.20 54.91 38.20
N ARG A 3 -5.81 53.73 38.37
CA ARG A 3 -6.23 52.91 37.23
C ARG A 3 -7.70 52.53 37.41
N THR A 4 -8.45 53.09 36.49
CA THR A 4 -9.89 53.08 36.30
C THR A 4 -10.44 51.68 36.08
N ALA A 5 -11.63 51.46 36.66
CA ALA A 5 -12.46 50.29 36.43
C ALA A 5 -12.96 50.25 34.99
N TYR A 6 -12.87 49.08 34.35
CA TYR A 6 -13.68 48.72 33.19
C TYR A 6 -14.76 47.74 33.65
N PRO A 7 -16.05 47.98 33.37
CA PRO A 7 -17.10 46.99 33.63
C PRO A 7 -16.98 45.85 32.63
N LYS A 8 -16.90 44.61 33.11
CA LYS A 8 -17.02 43.40 32.27
C LYS A 8 -18.35 43.46 31.52
N SER A 9 -18.28 43.61 30.20
CA SER A 9 -19.42 43.43 29.30
C SER A 9 -19.98 42.02 29.48
N LYS A 10 -21.26 41.92 29.82
CA LYS A 10 -21.99 40.66 29.77
C LYS A 10 -22.09 40.25 28.30
N THR A 11 -21.36 39.23 27.90
CA THR A 11 -21.58 38.52 26.64
C THR A 11 -23.05 38.08 26.62
N PRO A 12 -23.87 38.43 25.60
CA PRO A 12 -25.19 37.86 25.50
C PRO A 12 -25.03 36.35 25.30
N LEU A 13 -25.61 35.54 26.19
CA LEU A 13 -25.73 34.11 25.94
C LEU A 13 -26.39 33.95 24.56
N SER A 14 -25.72 33.24 23.66
CA SER A 14 -26.36 32.69 22.48
C SER A 14 -27.62 31.93 22.95
N PRO A 15 -28.77 32.08 22.27
CA PRO A 15 -29.92 31.26 22.62
C PRO A 15 -29.51 29.82 22.39
N GLN A 16 -29.42 29.04 23.47
CA GLN A 16 -29.30 27.60 23.33
C GLN A 16 -30.52 27.13 22.50
N PRO A 17 -30.31 26.30 21.47
CA PRO A 17 -31.45 25.73 20.75
C PRO A 17 -32.34 25.04 21.77
N PRO A 18 -33.68 25.20 21.69
CA PRO A 18 -34.57 24.63 22.69
C PRO A 18 -34.29 23.12 22.78
N GLU A 19 -33.90 22.66 23.97
CA GLU A 19 -33.82 21.25 24.29
C GLU A 19 -35.21 20.64 24.09
N ASN A 20 -35.38 20.01 22.94
CA ASN A 20 -36.64 19.43 22.50
C ASN A 20 -36.83 18.08 23.21
N HIS A 21 -36.96 18.09 24.54
CA HIS A 21 -37.04 16.88 25.37
C HIS A 21 -38.40 16.16 25.31
N GLY A 22 -39.31 16.57 24.43
CA GLY A 22 -40.64 15.98 24.29
C GLY A 22 -41.03 15.50 22.88
N GLN A 23 -40.24 15.81 21.84
CA GLN A 23 -40.58 15.45 20.46
C GLN A 23 -39.54 14.46 19.90
N GLY A 24 -39.85 13.15 19.89
CA GLY A 24 -39.09 12.23 19.03
C GLY A 24 -38.97 10.75 19.41
N ARG A 25 -39.36 10.32 20.61
CA ARG A 25 -39.25 8.88 20.98
C ARG A 25 -40.25 8.01 20.20
N MET A 26 -41.52 8.41 20.16
CA MET A 26 -42.57 7.66 19.47
C MET A 26 -42.32 7.46 17.95
N PRO A 27 -41.97 8.49 17.15
CA PRO A 27 -41.71 8.28 15.72
C PRO A 27 -40.48 7.39 15.47
N ARG A 28 -39.45 7.48 16.33
CA ARG A 28 -38.28 6.60 16.26
C ARG A 28 -38.63 5.15 16.58
N LEU A 29 -39.41 4.90 17.64
CA LEU A 29 -39.90 3.56 17.98
C LEU A 29 -40.78 2.96 16.87
N LEU A 30 -41.60 3.78 16.20
CA LEU A 30 -42.38 3.33 15.04
C LEU A 30 -41.48 2.96 13.85
N LEU A 31 -40.41 3.72 13.59
CA LEU A 31 -39.43 3.39 12.55
C LEU A 31 -38.69 2.09 12.88
N GLU A 32 -38.25 1.92 14.12
CA GLU A 32 -37.60 0.70 14.62
C GLU A 32 -38.54 -0.51 14.49
N ALA A 33 -39.80 -0.40 14.93
CA ALA A 33 -40.79 -1.46 14.81
C ALA A 33 -41.05 -1.84 13.33
N ARG A 34 -41.23 -0.85 12.45
CA ARG A 34 -41.39 -1.09 11.00
C ARG A 34 -40.17 -1.76 10.39
N TRP A 35 -38.97 -1.40 10.84
CA TRP A 35 -37.74 -2.03 10.39
C TRP A 35 -37.65 -3.49 10.84
N PHE A 36 -37.90 -3.79 12.11
CA PHE A 36 -37.94 -5.18 12.62
C PHE A 36 -38.97 -6.05 11.89
N ILE A 37 -40.18 -5.51 11.63
CA ILE A 37 -41.20 -6.21 10.83
C ILE A 37 -40.67 -6.50 9.42
N SER A 38 -40.00 -5.53 8.78
CA SER A 38 -39.43 -5.71 7.45
C SER A 38 -38.33 -6.77 7.43
N VAL A 39 -37.49 -6.84 8.48
CA VAL A 39 -36.48 -7.89 8.65
C VAL A 39 -37.13 -9.26 8.80
N GLY A 40 -38.15 -9.36 9.67
CA GLY A 40 -38.89 -10.60 9.89
C GLY A 40 -39.57 -11.11 8.62
N LEU A 41 -40.21 -10.23 7.85
CA LEU A 41 -40.80 -10.57 6.55
C LEU A 41 -39.74 -11.01 5.54
N CYS A 42 -38.61 -10.31 5.45
CA CYS A 42 -37.53 -10.65 4.53
C CYS A 42 -36.94 -12.03 4.82
N LEU A 43 -36.55 -12.29 6.08
CA LEU A 43 -35.94 -13.55 6.49
C LEU A 43 -36.95 -14.70 6.47
N GLY A 44 -38.19 -14.45 6.91
CA GLY A 44 -39.27 -15.42 6.87
C GLY A 44 -39.59 -15.85 5.43
N LEU A 45 -39.74 -14.89 4.51
CA LEU A 45 -39.99 -15.18 3.10
C LEU A 45 -38.82 -15.95 2.47
N LEU A 46 -37.58 -15.54 2.74
CA LEU A 46 -36.39 -16.25 2.25
C LEU A 46 -36.35 -17.70 2.77
N ALA A 47 -36.56 -17.90 4.07
CA ALA A 47 -36.56 -19.22 4.68
C ALA A 47 -37.64 -20.12 4.05
N ILE A 48 -38.84 -19.57 3.85
CA ILE A 48 -39.97 -20.27 3.22
C ILE A 48 -39.67 -20.66 1.77
N LEU A 49 -39.05 -19.79 0.96
CA LEU A 49 -38.71 -20.10 -0.42
C LEU A 49 -37.54 -21.08 -0.55
N VAL A 50 -36.50 -20.94 0.29
CA VAL A 50 -35.33 -21.83 0.26
C VAL A 50 -35.66 -23.22 0.77
N THR A 51 -36.54 -23.32 1.77
CA THR A 51 -37.00 -24.62 2.32
C THR A 51 -38.23 -25.18 1.62
N TYR A 52 -38.51 -24.72 0.40
CA TYR A 52 -39.55 -25.32 -0.44
C TYR A 52 -39.22 -26.77 -0.77
N SER A 53 -40.23 -27.64 -0.63
CA SER A 53 -40.17 -29.03 -1.09
C SER A 53 -41.45 -29.38 -1.83
N LYS A 54 -41.33 -30.09 -2.95
CA LYS A 54 -42.47 -30.59 -3.73
C LYS A 54 -43.26 -31.70 -3.01
N ALA A 55 -42.78 -32.21 -1.88
CA ALA A 55 -43.53 -33.18 -1.07
C ALA A 55 -44.48 -32.51 -0.05
N ASP A 56 -44.33 -31.20 0.16
CA ASP A 56 -45.07 -30.46 1.17
C ASP A 56 -46.52 -30.16 0.73
N PRO A 57 -47.48 -30.06 1.67
CA PRO A 57 -48.84 -29.62 1.35
C PRO A 57 -48.85 -28.25 0.68
N ALA A 58 -49.46 -28.19 -0.51
CA ALA A 58 -49.32 -27.07 -1.43
C ALA A 58 -50.67 -26.66 -2.06
N TRP A 59 -50.68 -25.50 -2.72
CA TRP A 59 -51.85 -25.08 -3.50
C TRP A 59 -51.96 -25.89 -4.79
N SER A 60 -50.81 -26.20 -5.42
CA SER A 60 -50.72 -26.95 -6.67
C SER A 60 -51.00 -28.45 -6.52
N HIS A 61 -50.79 -29.03 -5.34
CA HIS A 61 -51.02 -30.45 -5.07
C HIS A 61 -51.31 -30.70 -3.59
N ALA A 62 -52.19 -31.67 -3.33
CA ALA A 62 -52.53 -32.07 -1.97
C ALA A 62 -51.53 -33.12 -1.44
N SER A 63 -50.93 -32.84 -0.28
CA SER A 63 -50.13 -33.79 0.49
C SER A 63 -50.68 -33.88 1.91
N PHE A 64 -50.62 -35.07 2.50
CA PHE A 64 -51.11 -35.35 3.85
C PHE A 64 -49.98 -35.42 4.89
N GLU A 65 -48.72 -35.32 4.46
CA GLU A 65 -47.56 -35.34 5.34
C GLU A 65 -47.35 -33.99 6.05
N ALA A 66 -46.57 -34.00 7.13
CA ALA A 66 -46.18 -32.77 7.80
C ALA A 66 -45.21 -31.97 6.91
N PRO A 67 -45.39 -30.65 6.76
CA PRO A 67 -44.54 -29.83 5.89
C PRO A 67 -43.10 -29.79 6.43
N ARG A 68 -42.13 -29.98 5.54
CA ARG A 68 -40.70 -29.78 5.81
C ARG A 68 -40.32 -28.30 5.80
N ASN A 69 -41.12 -27.46 5.15
CA ASN A 69 -40.93 -26.01 5.12
C ASN A 69 -40.87 -25.39 6.53
N LEU A 70 -39.87 -24.52 6.76
CA LEU A 70 -39.70 -23.83 8.04
C LEU A 70 -40.88 -22.94 8.43
N GLY A 71 -41.63 -22.42 7.46
CA GLY A 71 -42.84 -21.65 7.71
C GLY A 71 -44.07 -22.50 8.02
N GLY A 72 -43.89 -23.81 8.24
CA GLY A 72 -44.97 -24.77 8.45
C GLY A 72 -45.90 -24.85 7.24
N ARG A 73 -47.19 -25.15 7.50
CA ARG A 73 -48.19 -25.30 6.42
C ARG A 73 -48.35 -24.01 5.64
N PHE A 74 -48.55 -22.89 6.33
CA PHE A 74 -48.72 -21.59 5.67
C PHE A 74 -47.52 -21.24 4.77
N GLY A 75 -46.30 -21.48 5.27
CA GLY A 75 -45.08 -21.29 4.49
C GLY A 75 -45.06 -22.16 3.22
N ALA A 76 -45.35 -23.45 3.34
CA ALA A 76 -45.40 -24.35 2.19
C ALA A 76 -46.40 -23.89 1.11
N TYR A 77 -47.62 -23.49 1.50
CA TYR A 77 -48.62 -22.93 0.59
C TYR A 77 -48.15 -21.63 -0.07
N LEU A 78 -47.54 -20.72 0.71
CA LEU A 78 -47.07 -19.44 0.19
C LEU A 78 -45.88 -19.62 -0.77
N ALA A 79 -44.92 -20.49 -0.42
CA ALA A 79 -43.79 -20.82 -1.28
C ALA A 79 -44.27 -21.42 -2.60
N ASP A 80 -45.16 -22.42 -2.53
CA ASP A 80 -45.72 -23.06 -3.72
C ASP A 80 -46.44 -22.05 -4.61
N LEU A 81 -47.31 -21.20 -4.04
CA LEU A 81 -48.03 -20.19 -4.81
C LEU A 81 -47.08 -19.19 -5.49
N LEU A 82 -46.08 -18.69 -4.77
CA LEU A 82 -45.12 -17.72 -5.32
C LEU A 82 -44.24 -18.35 -6.40
N LEU A 83 -43.71 -19.55 -6.18
CA LEU A 83 -42.91 -20.28 -7.17
C LEU A 83 -43.76 -20.75 -8.35
N TYR A 84 -45.05 -21.01 -8.16
CA TYR A 84 -45.96 -21.38 -9.24
C TYR A 84 -46.28 -20.19 -10.16
N ILE A 85 -46.49 -19.00 -9.58
CA ILE A 85 -46.81 -17.78 -10.35
C ILE A 85 -45.56 -17.16 -10.97
N PHE A 86 -44.52 -16.94 -10.17
CA PHE A 86 -43.32 -16.18 -10.53
C PHE A 86 -42.12 -17.06 -10.87
N GLY A 87 -42.13 -18.35 -10.52
CA GLY A 87 -40.94 -19.18 -10.66
C GLY A 87 -39.79 -18.71 -9.78
N ILE A 88 -38.56 -18.73 -10.31
CA ILE A 88 -37.35 -18.27 -9.60
C ILE A 88 -37.40 -16.77 -9.35
N SER A 89 -38.11 -16.01 -10.19
CA SER A 89 -38.33 -14.59 -9.97
C SER A 89 -39.05 -14.28 -8.65
N ALA A 90 -39.65 -15.27 -7.95
CA ALA A 90 -40.18 -15.10 -6.60
C ALA A 90 -39.12 -14.54 -5.62
N PHE A 91 -37.83 -14.84 -5.83
CA PHE A 91 -36.73 -14.32 -5.01
C PHE A 91 -36.57 -12.79 -5.13
N TRP A 92 -37.06 -12.14 -6.18
CA TRP A 92 -37.04 -10.67 -6.27
C TRP A 92 -37.87 -10.00 -5.17
N TRP A 93 -38.93 -10.66 -4.68
CA TRP A 93 -39.68 -10.17 -3.52
C TRP A 93 -38.81 -10.12 -2.26
N VAL A 94 -37.93 -11.11 -2.07
CA VAL A 94 -36.93 -11.09 -0.99
C VAL A 94 -35.95 -9.93 -1.18
N VAL A 95 -35.48 -9.70 -2.41
CA VAL A 95 -34.59 -8.57 -2.71
C VAL A 95 -35.27 -7.22 -2.44
N LEU A 96 -36.57 -7.08 -2.73
CA LEU A 96 -37.35 -5.88 -2.41
C LEU A 96 -37.40 -5.62 -0.90
N PHE A 97 -37.72 -6.64 -0.10
CA PHE A 97 -37.73 -6.51 1.36
C PHE A 97 -36.31 -6.28 1.90
N GLY A 98 -35.30 -6.96 1.37
CA GLY A 98 -33.89 -6.77 1.72
C GLY A 98 -33.41 -5.35 1.46
N ARG A 99 -33.76 -4.77 0.31
CA ARG A 99 -33.50 -3.35 0.02
C ARG A 99 -34.19 -2.44 1.04
N ARG A 100 -35.45 -2.71 1.39
CA ARG A 100 -36.19 -1.92 2.40
C ARG A 100 -35.55 -2.01 3.79
N VAL A 101 -35.03 -3.18 4.16
CA VAL A 101 -34.27 -3.42 5.39
C VAL A 101 -32.96 -2.63 5.38
N LEU A 102 -32.21 -2.64 4.28
CA LEU A 102 -30.97 -1.87 4.13
C LEU A 102 -31.23 -0.35 4.19
N SER A 103 -32.27 0.14 3.52
CA SER A 103 -32.68 1.55 3.62
C SER A 103 -33.09 1.93 5.04
N GLY A 104 -33.91 1.10 5.71
CA GLY A 104 -34.32 1.36 7.09
C GLY A 104 -33.16 1.27 8.09
N TRP A 105 -32.18 0.40 7.85
CA TRP A 105 -30.95 0.34 8.66
C TRP A 105 -30.14 1.64 8.52
N ARG A 106 -29.98 2.14 7.29
CA ARG A 106 -29.30 3.42 7.03
C ARG A 106 -30.03 4.61 7.68
N GLU A 107 -31.35 4.64 7.60
CA GLU A 107 -32.20 5.64 8.26
C GLU A 107 -32.04 5.61 9.79
N LEU A 108 -31.99 4.41 10.39
CA LEU A 108 -31.89 4.24 11.84
C LEU A 108 -30.50 4.57 12.40
N TRP A 109 -29.45 4.14 11.69
CA TRP A 109 -28.05 4.35 12.11
C TRP A 109 -27.47 5.69 11.69
N SER A 110 -28.29 6.58 11.11
CA SER A 110 -27.92 7.98 10.86
C SER A 110 -26.58 8.13 10.14
N ILE A 111 -26.23 7.20 9.23
CA ILE A 111 -25.06 7.38 8.37
C ILE A 111 -25.44 8.52 7.44
N PRO A 112 -24.91 9.76 7.62
CA PRO A 112 -25.19 10.83 6.69
C PRO A 112 -24.37 10.47 5.46
N LEU A 113 -25.00 9.87 4.47
CA LEU A 113 -24.47 10.02 3.12
C LEU A 113 -24.43 11.53 2.84
N PRO A 114 -23.50 12.02 2.01
CA PRO A 114 -23.64 13.34 1.42
C PRO A 114 -24.90 13.31 0.57
N VAL A 115 -26.06 13.52 1.20
CA VAL A 115 -27.33 13.69 0.52
C VAL A 115 -27.22 15.10 -0.02
N ASP A 116 -26.99 15.16 -1.33
CA ASP A 116 -27.09 16.39 -2.09
C ASP A 116 -28.42 17.06 -1.68
N PRO A 117 -28.41 18.28 -1.13
CA PRO A 117 -29.63 18.93 -0.64
C PRO A 117 -30.72 19.06 -1.72
N ASP A 118 -30.30 18.99 -2.98
CA ASP A 118 -31.15 19.05 -4.18
C ASP A 118 -31.59 17.67 -4.71
N ALA A 119 -31.11 16.56 -4.11
CA ALA A 119 -31.54 15.22 -4.47
C ALA A 119 -33.01 15.04 -4.07
N LYS A 120 -33.88 15.07 -5.08
CA LYS A 120 -35.32 14.81 -4.89
C LYS A 120 -35.50 13.44 -4.24
N PRO A 121 -36.39 13.31 -3.24
CA PRO A 121 -36.69 12.02 -2.64
C PRO A 121 -37.11 11.05 -3.73
N ASP A 122 -36.52 9.85 -3.73
CA ASP A 122 -36.80 8.83 -4.73
C ASP A 122 -38.31 8.63 -4.91
N SER A 123 -38.80 8.85 -6.13
CA SER A 123 -40.20 8.67 -6.45
C SER A 123 -40.59 7.21 -6.22
N LEU A 124 -41.57 6.98 -5.34
CA LEU A 124 -42.14 5.64 -5.11
C LEU A 124 -42.63 5.01 -6.42
N LEU A 125 -43.14 5.81 -7.35
CA LEU A 125 -43.59 5.33 -8.67
C LEU A 125 -42.43 4.78 -9.49
N MET A 126 -41.30 5.48 -9.57
CA MET A 126 -40.11 4.98 -10.28
C MET A 126 -39.56 3.70 -9.66
N ARG A 127 -39.63 3.58 -8.33
CA ARG A 127 -39.21 2.36 -7.61
C ARG A 127 -40.06 1.15 -7.99
N TRP A 128 -41.39 1.29 -7.94
CA TRP A 128 -42.32 0.23 -8.31
C TRP A 128 -42.27 -0.08 -9.80
N LEU A 129 -42.08 0.92 -10.65
CA LEU A 129 -41.86 0.74 -12.09
C LEU A 129 -40.59 -0.06 -12.35
N GLY A 130 -39.47 0.32 -11.74
CA GLY A 130 -38.21 -0.40 -11.86
C GLY A 130 -38.33 -1.85 -11.39
N PHE A 131 -38.92 -2.07 -10.22
CA PHE A 131 -39.18 -3.42 -9.71
C PHE A 131 -40.08 -4.23 -10.65
N GLY A 132 -41.16 -3.63 -11.16
CA GLY A 132 -42.06 -4.24 -12.12
C GLY A 132 -41.36 -4.65 -13.40
N LEU A 133 -40.51 -3.79 -13.97
CA LEU A 133 -39.71 -4.11 -15.15
C LEU A 133 -38.69 -5.23 -14.86
N THR A 134 -38.04 -5.22 -13.69
CA THR A 134 -37.11 -6.27 -13.28
C THR A 134 -37.80 -7.62 -13.17
N ILE A 135 -38.90 -7.71 -12.42
CA ILE A 135 -39.60 -8.99 -12.22
C ILE A 135 -40.19 -9.49 -13.54
N LEU A 136 -40.79 -8.60 -14.35
CA LEU A 136 -41.34 -8.94 -15.67
C LEU A 136 -40.26 -9.54 -16.59
N SER A 137 -39.11 -8.88 -16.66
CA SER A 137 -38.01 -9.30 -17.51
C SER A 137 -37.36 -10.60 -17.03
N SER A 138 -37.22 -10.75 -15.70
CA SER A 138 -36.68 -11.96 -15.08
C SER A 138 -37.57 -13.17 -15.35
N MET A 139 -38.89 -13.05 -15.14
CA MET A 139 -39.85 -14.14 -15.39
C MET A 139 -39.82 -14.59 -16.85
N GLY A 140 -39.81 -13.63 -17.80
CA GLY A 140 -39.69 -13.93 -19.23
C GLY A 140 -38.37 -14.61 -19.58
N LEU A 141 -37.24 -14.13 -19.06
CA LEU A 141 -35.93 -14.73 -19.32
C LEU A 141 -35.83 -16.15 -18.77
N GLU A 142 -36.32 -16.36 -17.54
CA GLU A 142 -36.33 -17.66 -16.89
C GLU A 142 -37.18 -18.66 -17.69
N SER A 143 -38.34 -18.24 -18.20
CA SER A 143 -39.18 -19.08 -19.06
C SER A 143 -38.49 -19.47 -20.37
N ILE A 144 -37.80 -18.53 -21.02
CA ILE A 144 -37.19 -18.76 -22.35
C ILE A 144 -35.85 -19.52 -22.24
N ARG A 145 -35.03 -19.20 -21.23
CA ARG A 145 -33.61 -19.61 -21.18
C ARG A 145 -33.28 -20.66 -20.13
N LEU A 146 -34.02 -20.73 -19.03
CA LEU A 146 -33.69 -21.65 -17.94
C LEU A 146 -34.41 -23.01 -18.05
N HIS A 147 -34.88 -23.38 -19.25
CA HIS A 147 -35.59 -24.65 -19.46
C HIS A 147 -34.77 -25.91 -19.09
N SER A 148 -33.44 -25.81 -19.02
CA SER A 148 -32.53 -26.91 -18.65
C SER A 148 -32.29 -27.03 -17.15
N LEU A 149 -32.81 -26.12 -16.34
CA LEU A 149 -32.58 -26.13 -14.90
C LEU A 149 -33.34 -27.29 -14.24
N THR A 150 -32.62 -28.11 -13.48
CA THR A 150 -33.14 -29.34 -12.85
C THR A 150 -33.73 -29.12 -11.46
N TRP A 151 -33.97 -27.87 -11.04
CA TRP A 151 -34.57 -27.60 -9.74
C TRP A 151 -36.01 -28.13 -9.71
N GLU A 152 -36.36 -28.92 -8.70
CA GLU A 152 -37.70 -29.40 -8.39
C GLU A 152 -38.69 -28.26 -8.07
N LEU A 153 -39.09 -27.51 -9.08
CA LEU A 153 -40.10 -26.45 -8.99
C LEU A 153 -41.49 -27.01 -9.35
N PRO A 154 -42.58 -26.37 -8.87
CA PRO A 154 -43.94 -26.75 -9.25
C PRO A 154 -44.19 -26.68 -10.76
N ARG A 155 -43.53 -25.73 -11.42
CA ARG A 155 -43.64 -25.36 -12.83
C ARG A 155 -42.24 -25.01 -13.37
N PRO A 156 -42.09 -24.82 -14.70
CA PRO A 156 -40.85 -24.32 -15.28
C PRO A 156 -40.36 -23.03 -14.59
N PRO A 157 -39.06 -22.71 -14.65
CA PRO A 157 -38.44 -21.64 -13.86
C PRO A 157 -39.04 -20.24 -13.96
N GLY A 158 -39.78 -19.89 -15.03
CA GLY A 158 -40.46 -18.59 -15.15
C GLY A 158 -41.87 -18.53 -14.56
N GLY A 159 -42.40 -19.64 -14.04
CA GLY A 159 -43.79 -19.73 -13.59
C GLY A 159 -44.81 -19.46 -14.69
N ILE A 160 -46.08 -19.31 -14.32
CA ILE A 160 -47.16 -19.01 -15.28
C ILE A 160 -46.96 -17.66 -15.96
N LEU A 161 -46.56 -16.64 -15.19
CA LEU A 161 -46.43 -15.29 -15.75
C LEU A 161 -45.26 -15.20 -16.72
N GLY A 162 -44.15 -15.91 -16.45
CA GLY A 162 -43.02 -15.97 -17.36
C GLY A 162 -43.38 -16.62 -18.69
N GLU A 163 -44.15 -17.70 -18.69
CA GLU A 163 -44.65 -18.36 -19.90
C GLU A 163 -45.58 -17.42 -20.70
N LEU A 164 -46.50 -16.74 -20.00
CA LEU A 164 -47.42 -15.77 -20.59
C LEU A 164 -46.71 -14.57 -21.24
N ILE A 165 -45.54 -14.18 -20.74
CA ILE A 165 -44.72 -13.08 -21.30
C ILE A 165 -43.79 -13.63 -22.38
N GLY A 166 -43.17 -14.78 -22.12
CA GLY A 166 -42.12 -15.37 -22.94
C GLY A 166 -42.62 -15.90 -24.26
N ASP A 167 -43.74 -16.62 -24.28
CA ASP A 167 -44.23 -17.27 -25.50
C ASP A 167 -44.66 -16.27 -26.58
N PRO A 168 -45.45 -15.20 -26.28
CA PRO A 168 -45.78 -14.19 -27.27
C PRO A 168 -44.54 -13.42 -27.75
N LEU A 169 -43.57 -13.19 -26.86
CA LEU A 169 -42.35 -12.46 -27.21
C LEU A 169 -41.45 -13.28 -28.13
N GLN A 170 -41.35 -14.59 -27.90
CA GLN A 170 -40.67 -15.51 -28.81
C GLN A 170 -41.38 -15.62 -30.16
N MET A 171 -42.71 -15.63 -30.19
CA MET A 171 -43.48 -15.67 -31.42
C MET A 171 -43.30 -14.41 -32.27
N THR A 172 -43.14 -13.24 -31.63
CA THR A 172 -43.05 -11.95 -32.31
C THR A 172 -41.62 -11.56 -32.71
N LEU A 173 -40.64 -11.77 -31.83
CA LEU A 173 -39.24 -11.32 -32.02
C LEU A 173 -38.25 -12.47 -32.25
N GLY A 174 -38.72 -13.72 -32.17
CA GLY A 174 -37.87 -14.91 -32.19
C GLY A 174 -37.13 -15.12 -30.86
N PHE A 175 -36.46 -16.27 -30.76
CA PHE A 175 -35.77 -16.70 -29.54
C PHE A 175 -34.62 -15.77 -29.11
N THR A 176 -33.82 -15.28 -30.06
CA THR A 176 -32.70 -14.38 -29.76
C THR A 176 -33.17 -12.94 -29.51
N GLY A 177 -34.11 -12.44 -30.31
CA GLY A 177 -34.63 -11.07 -30.18
C GLY A 177 -35.36 -10.85 -28.85
N SER A 178 -36.23 -11.79 -28.46
CA SER A 178 -36.91 -11.78 -27.15
C SER A 178 -35.92 -11.75 -25.98
N THR A 179 -34.86 -12.56 -26.05
CA THR A 179 -33.82 -12.61 -25.01
C THR A 179 -33.10 -11.27 -24.88
N LEU A 180 -32.70 -10.65 -26.00
CA LEU A 180 -32.01 -9.36 -25.98
C LEU A 180 -32.91 -8.27 -25.38
N VAL A 181 -34.17 -8.17 -25.83
CA VAL A 181 -35.11 -7.18 -25.29
C VAL A 181 -35.28 -7.34 -23.79
N LEU A 182 -35.51 -8.56 -23.31
CA LEU A 182 -35.67 -8.81 -21.88
C LEU A 182 -34.39 -8.53 -21.09
N LEU A 183 -33.19 -8.80 -21.63
CA LEU A 183 -31.93 -8.44 -20.97
C LEU A 183 -31.78 -6.91 -20.82
N PHE A 184 -32.06 -6.16 -21.89
CA PHE A 184 -32.00 -4.69 -21.82
C PHE A 184 -33.07 -4.11 -20.88
N THR A 185 -34.30 -4.64 -20.92
CA THR A 185 -35.35 -4.24 -19.98
C THR A 185 -35.01 -4.63 -18.54
N LEU A 186 -34.37 -5.78 -18.31
CA LEU A 186 -33.86 -6.18 -17.01
C LEU A 186 -32.78 -5.21 -16.50
N CYS A 187 -31.81 -4.86 -17.34
CA CYS A 187 -30.76 -3.90 -16.98
C CYS A 187 -31.33 -2.52 -16.65
N ALA A 188 -32.31 -2.04 -17.42
CA ALA A 188 -33.00 -0.78 -17.15
C ALA A 188 -33.83 -0.85 -15.86
N GLY A 189 -34.59 -1.95 -15.68
CA GLY A 189 -35.37 -2.21 -14.48
C GLY A 189 -34.50 -2.25 -13.23
N LEU A 190 -33.36 -2.95 -13.27
CA LEU A 190 -32.40 -3.04 -12.16
C LEU A 190 -31.80 -1.68 -11.81
N SER A 191 -31.45 -0.87 -12.81
CA SER A 191 -30.95 0.49 -12.58
C SER A 191 -31.99 1.36 -11.86
N LEU A 192 -33.25 1.32 -12.30
CA LEU A 192 -34.36 2.04 -11.66
C LEU A 192 -34.74 1.48 -10.29
N PHE A 193 -34.73 0.16 -10.12
CA PHE A 193 -35.08 -0.51 -8.87
C PHE A 193 -34.00 -0.27 -7.80
N LEU A 194 -32.74 -0.50 -8.15
CA LEU A 194 -31.62 -0.42 -7.21
C LEU A 194 -31.02 0.99 -7.10
N HIS A 195 -31.40 1.93 -7.97
CA HIS A 195 -30.93 3.32 -7.99
C HIS A 195 -29.40 3.39 -8.14
N PHE A 196 -28.85 2.65 -9.11
CA PHE A 196 -27.45 2.75 -9.50
C PHE A 196 -27.32 2.94 -11.01
N SER A 197 -26.23 3.59 -11.43
CA SER A 197 -25.87 3.73 -12.83
C SER A 197 -24.94 2.61 -13.28
N TRP A 198 -25.21 2.03 -14.45
CA TRP A 198 -24.30 1.09 -15.09
C TRP A 198 -22.94 1.70 -15.43
N LEU A 199 -22.89 3.02 -15.62
CA LEU A 199 -21.64 3.75 -15.83
C LEU A 199 -20.77 3.72 -14.57
N ASP A 200 -21.36 3.96 -13.39
CA ASP A 200 -20.63 3.88 -12.11
C ASP A 200 -20.11 2.47 -11.84
N VAL A 201 -20.89 1.45 -12.23
CA VAL A 201 -20.46 0.06 -12.14
C VAL A 201 -19.29 -0.21 -13.09
N ALA A 202 -19.38 0.26 -14.34
CA ALA A 202 -18.30 0.12 -15.31
C ALA A 202 -17.02 0.83 -14.85
N GLU A 203 -17.12 2.02 -14.27
CA GLU A 203 -15.99 2.76 -13.71
C GLU A 203 -15.37 2.02 -12.52
N LYS A 204 -16.19 1.50 -11.59
CA LYS A 204 -15.70 0.71 -10.44
C LYS A 204 -14.99 -0.56 -10.90
N VAL A 205 -15.55 -1.26 -11.87
CA VAL A 205 -14.93 -2.46 -12.45
C VAL A 205 -13.63 -2.08 -13.15
N GLY A 206 -13.63 -1.04 -13.99
CA GLY A 206 -12.42 -0.53 -14.66
C GLY A 206 -11.32 -0.17 -13.68
N ARG A 207 -11.63 0.61 -12.63
CA ARG A 207 -10.69 0.95 -11.56
C ARG A 207 -10.18 -0.28 -10.82
N SER A 208 -11.02 -1.28 -10.56
CA SER A 208 -10.59 -2.51 -9.90
C SER A 208 -9.63 -3.33 -10.76
N LEU A 209 -9.86 -3.39 -12.08
CA LEU A 209 -8.98 -4.05 -13.04
C LEU A 209 -7.66 -3.31 -13.19
N GLU A 210 -7.69 -1.98 -13.26
CA GLU A 210 -6.49 -1.14 -13.30
C GLU A 210 -5.64 -1.33 -12.04
N LEU A 211 -6.25 -1.30 -10.85
CA LEU A 211 -5.55 -1.57 -9.59
C LEU A 211 -5.00 -3.00 -9.54
N ALA A 212 -5.73 -4.00 -10.02
CA ALA A 212 -5.25 -5.37 -10.07
C ALA A 212 -4.06 -5.51 -11.03
N TYR A 213 -4.13 -4.89 -12.21
CA TYR A 213 -3.07 -4.86 -13.20
C TYR A 213 -1.81 -4.17 -12.65
N ASN A 214 -1.95 -2.98 -12.06
CA ASN A 214 -0.82 -2.26 -11.46
C ASN A 214 -0.17 -3.06 -10.34
N ARG A 215 -0.94 -3.71 -9.46
CA ARG A 215 -0.38 -4.61 -8.42
C ARG A 215 0.38 -5.79 -9.00
N LEU A 216 -0.15 -6.41 -10.07
CA LEU A 216 0.51 -7.53 -10.74
C LEU A 216 1.82 -7.10 -11.40
N ARG A 217 1.81 -5.91 -12.02
CA ARG A 217 2.98 -5.30 -12.64
C ARG A 217 4.04 -4.92 -11.60
N GLU A 218 3.67 -4.17 -10.56
CA GLU A 218 4.57 -3.78 -9.46
C GLU A 218 5.22 -4.99 -8.80
N ARG A 219 4.48 -6.11 -8.66
CA ARG A 219 5.05 -7.36 -8.15
C ARG A 219 6.14 -7.90 -9.07
N ARG A 220 5.91 -7.96 -10.38
CA ARG A 220 6.93 -8.39 -11.35
C ARG A 220 8.13 -7.46 -11.33
N ASP A 221 7.90 -6.15 -11.41
CA ASP A 221 8.96 -5.14 -11.42
C ASP A 221 9.80 -5.24 -10.13
N SER A 222 9.18 -5.47 -8.96
CA SER A 222 9.89 -5.65 -7.69
C SER A 222 10.74 -6.93 -7.62
N GLU A 223 10.33 -8.00 -8.29
CA GLU A 223 11.11 -9.24 -8.37
C GLU A 223 12.32 -9.07 -9.29
N GLU A 224 12.15 -8.34 -10.40
CA GLU A 224 13.24 -7.98 -11.31
C GLU A 224 14.25 -7.03 -10.64
N ASP A 225 13.77 -5.99 -9.96
CA ASP A 225 14.61 -5.06 -9.21
C ASP A 225 15.39 -5.76 -8.10
N ARG A 226 14.79 -6.75 -7.42
CA ARG A 226 15.49 -7.52 -6.40
C ARG A 226 16.63 -8.35 -7.00
N LYS A 227 16.39 -9.03 -8.12
CA LYS A 227 17.43 -9.82 -8.82
C LYS A 227 18.57 -8.93 -9.32
N LEU A 228 18.23 -7.75 -9.86
CA LEU A 228 19.23 -6.78 -10.30
C LEU A 228 20.03 -6.22 -9.11
N GLY A 229 19.37 -5.95 -7.98
CA GLY A 229 20.01 -5.51 -6.75
C GLY A 229 20.95 -6.56 -6.14
N GLU A 230 20.56 -7.84 -6.18
CA GLU A 230 21.39 -8.98 -5.76
C GLU A 230 22.63 -9.11 -6.67
N ALA A 231 22.45 -9.09 -8.00
CA ALA A 231 23.57 -9.14 -8.95
C ALA A 231 24.55 -7.97 -8.77
N ALA A 232 24.03 -6.74 -8.62
CA ALA A 232 24.86 -5.57 -8.38
C ALA A 232 25.54 -5.57 -7.00
N ALA A 233 25.04 -6.34 -6.02
CA ALA A 233 25.71 -6.54 -4.73
C ALA A 233 26.86 -7.55 -4.87
N GLU A 234 26.65 -8.66 -5.59
CA GLU A 234 27.68 -9.65 -5.90
C GLU A 234 28.85 -9.01 -6.65
N GLU A 235 28.59 -8.23 -7.72
CA GLU A 235 29.64 -7.52 -8.46
C GLU A 235 30.47 -6.57 -7.58
N ARG A 236 29.84 -5.92 -6.59
CA ARG A 236 30.54 -5.05 -5.64
C ARG A 236 31.37 -5.84 -4.65
N GLU A 237 30.88 -6.98 -4.18
CA GLU A 237 31.63 -7.87 -3.29
C GLU A 237 32.85 -8.45 -4.02
N GLU A 238 32.68 -8.93 -5.25
CA GLU A 238 33.79 -9.41 -6.09
C GLU A 238 34.84 -8.31 -6.32
N PHE A 239 34.40 -7.08 -6.65
CA PHE A 239 35.31 -5.94 -6.79
C PHE A 239 36.05 -5.63 -5.47
N VAL A 240 35.37 -5.66 -4.33
CA VAL A 240 35.99 -5.42 -3.02
C VAL A 240 36.98 -6.53 -2.65
N GLU A 241 36.67 -7.80 -2.94
CA GLU A 241 37.58 -8.93 -2.74
C GLU A 241 38.80 -8.84 -3.66
N GLU A 242 38.62 -8.49 -4.93
CA GLU A 242 39.73 -8.26 -5.86
C GLU A 242 40.64 -7.14 -5.35
N PHE A 243 40.06 -6.02 -4.92
CA PHE A 243 40.82 -4.92 -4.33
C PHE A 243 41.53 -5.33 -3.04
N ARG A 244 40.89 -6.09 -2.16
CA ARG A 244 41.51 -6.59 -0.92
C ARG A 244 42.66 -7.56 -1.22
N GLY A 245 42.49 -8.47 -2.17
CA GLY A 245 43.53 -9.39 -2.62
C GLY A 245 44.74 -8.66 -3.20
N ARG A 246 44.52 -7.60 -3.99
CA ARG A 246 45.61 -6.73 -4.49
C ARG A 246 46.39 -6.06 -3.35
N VAL A 247 45.71 -5.63 -2.29
CA VAL A 247 46.35 -5.00 -1.11
C VAL A 247 47.17 -6.01 -0.30
N GLU A 248 46.71 -7.25 -0.13
CA GLU A 248 47.43 -8.28 0.64
C GLU A 248 48.72 -8.77 -0.04
N ILE A 249 48.78 -8.75 -1.37
CA ILE A 249 49.96 -9.20 -2.14
C ILE A 249 51.12 -8.17 -2.08
N ALA A 250 50.85 -6.92 -1.70
CA ALA A 250 51.87 -5.88 -1.63
C ALA A 250 52.84 -6.11 -0.45
N LYS A 251 54.07 -6.55 -0.75
CA LYS A 251 55.14 -6.74 0.25
C LYS A 251 55.37 -5.49 1.13
N PRO A 252 55.57 -5.65 2.46
CA PRO A 252 55.82 -4.54 3.38
C PRO A 252 57.12 -3.79 3.04
N ILE A 253 57.08 -2.46 3.18
CA ILE A 253 58.13 -1.53 2.81
C ILE A 253 59.30 -1.65 3.81
N GLN A 254 60.54 -1.78 3.33
CA GLN A 254 61.73 -1.84 4.19
C GLN A 254 62.30 -0.44 4.45
N ILE A 255 62.18 0.04 5.70
CA ILE A 255 62.68 1.36 6.10
C ILE A 255 64.11 1.20 6.67
N VAL A 256 65.13 1.48 5.86
CA VAL A 256 66.54 1.42 6.30
C VAL A 256 66.92 2.76 6.96
N ARG A 257 67.08 2.78 8.28
CA ARG A 257 67.60 3.95 8.99
C ARG A 257 69.13 3.96 8.89
N ALA A 258 69.71 4.95 8.22
CA ALA A 258 71.15 5.19 8.30
C ALA A 258 71.48 5.82 9.66
N PRO A 259 72.35 5.22 10.49
CA PRO A 259 72.79 5.86 11.72
C PRO A 259 73.66 7.08 11.38
N VAL A 260 73.19 8.27 11.77
CA VAL A 260 73.97 9.52 11.62
C VAL A 260 74.94 9.60 12.80
N GLU A 261 76.06 8.90 12.72
CA GLU A 261 77.15 9.09 13.68
C GLU A 261 78.01 10.27 13.21
N ILE A 262 77.75 11.46 13.76
CA ILE A 262 78.51 12.67 13.45
C ILE A 262 79.88 12.56 14.13
N VAL A 263 80.89 12.11 13.38
CA VAL A 263 82.27 12.03 13.87
C VAL A 263 82.77 13.44 14.19
N LYS A 264 82.96 13.76 15.48
CA LYS A 264 83.52 15.05 15.91
C LYS A 264 85.01 15.09 15.56
N SER A 265 85.49 16.23 15.07
CA SER A 265 86.90 16.39 14.73
C SER A 265 87.76 16.59 15.98
N ALA A 266 88.95 15.99 16.01
CA ALA A 266 89.88 16.07 17.15
C ALA A 266 90.29 17.50 17.54
N ARG A 267 90.17 18.46 16.61
CA ARG A 267 90.42 19.88 16.85
C ARG A 267 89.31 20.54 17.68
N VAL A 268 88.05 20.19 17.42
CA VAL A 268 86.88 20.67 18.18
C VAL A 268 86.95 20.22 19.63
N GLU A 269 87.45 19.02 19.90
CA GLU A 269 87.60 18.50 21.27
C GLU A 269 88.74 19.18 22.03
N ARG A 270 89.87 19.46 21.36
CA ARG A 270 91.03 20.14 21.95
C ARG A 270 90.76 21.60 22.29
N GLU A 271 90.09 22.34 21.40
CA GLU A 271 89.82 23.78 21.58
C GLU A 271 88.66 24.06 22.56
N LYS A 272 87.87 23.05 22.94
CA LYS A 272 86.80 23.17 23.94
C LYS A 272 87.34 23.34 25.36
N GLN A 273 88.60 22.99 25.60
CA GLN A 273 89.24 23.05 26.91
C GLN A 273 89.99 24.38 27.04
N GLN A 274 89.36 25.39 27.64
CA GLN A 274 90.00 26.70 27.87
C GLN A 274 91.06 26.60 28.99
N PRO A 275 92.30 27.08 28.79
CA PRO A 275 93.24 27.27 29.89
C PRO A 275 92.79 28.42 30.79
N LEU A 276 92.85 28.23 32.11
CA LEU A 276 92.32 29.13 33.14
C LEU A 276 93.11 30.43 33.35
N PHE A 277 94.22 30.64 32.63
CA PHE A 277 95.05 31.84 32.72
C PHE A 277 95.26 32.41 31.32
N VAL A 278 94.92 33.70 31.18
CA VAL A 278 94.88 34.43 29.92
C VAL A 278 96.27 34.99 29.62
N ASP A 279 97.06 34.23 28.87
CA ASP A 279 98.05 34.79 27.96
C ASP A 279 97.69 34.25 26.58
N ILE A 280 97.03 35.07 25.76
CA ILE A 280 96.63 34.70 24.39
C ILE A 280 97.92 34.65 23.55
N PRO A 281 98.40 33.46 23.12
CA PRO A 281 99.40 33.45 22.06
C PRO A 281 98.70 33.81 20.75
N ASP A 282 99.34 34.66 19.96
CA ASP A 282 98.86 35.04 18.63
C ASP A 282 98.88 33.79 17.72
N SER A 283 97.74 33.09 17.66
CA SER A 283 97.55 31.91 16.81
C SER A 283 97.00 32.37 15.47
N GLU A 284 97.59 31.91 14.36
CA GLU A 284 97.23 32.35 13.00
C GLU A 284 95.78 32.02 12.58
N LEU A 285 95.06 31.18 13.33
CA LEU A 285 93.69 30.76 13.02
C LEU A 285 92.72 31.10 14.15
N PRO A 286 91.56 31.71 13.86
CA PRO A 286 90.55 32.02 14.88
C PRO A 286 89.99 30.73 15.53
N PRO A 287 89.70 30.73 16.84
CA PRO A 287 89.24 29.55 17.55
C PRO A 287 87.82 29.16 17.14
N LEU A 288 87.54 27.85 17.09
CA LEU A 288 86.22 27.32 16.72
C LEU A 288 85.13 27.64 17.76
N ALA A 289 85.51 28.11 18.95
CA ALA A 289 84.59 28.60 19.98
C ALA A 289 83.85 29.88 19.58
N LEU A 290 84.27 30.58 18.52
CA LEU A 290 83.53 31.71 17.95
C LEU A 290 82.30 31.27 17.14
N LEU A 291 82.18 29.97 16.83
CA LEU A 291 81.01 29.42 16.16
C LEU A 291 79.95 29.05 17.18
N ASP A 292 78.70 29.37 16.87
CA ASP A 292 77.57 28.96 17.68
C ASP A 292 77.47 27.42 17.72
N PRO A 293 77.15 26.83 18.89
CA PRO A 293 76.96 25.39 18.99
C PRO A 293 75.81 24.94 18.10
N VAL A 294 75.99 23.82 17.40
CA VAL A 294 74.92 23.21 16.62
C VAL A 294 73.72 22.94 17.54
N PRO A 295 72.52 23.47 17.24
CA PRO A 295 71.34 23.21 18.05
C PRO A 295 71.10 21.69 18.09
N GLU A 296 70.65 21.17 19.24
CA GLU A 296 70.31 19.75 19.36
C GLU A 296 69.38 19.35 18.21
N ALA A 297 69.82 18.37 17.42
CA ALA A 297 69.12 17.94 16.22
C ALA A 297 67.68 17.58 16.58
N LYS A 298 66.73 18.42 16.15
CA LYS A 298 65.31 18.15 16.36
C LYS A 298 64.89 16.99 15.45
N GLU A 299 64.48 15.92 16.11
CA GLU A 299 63.58 14.85 15.68
C GLU A 299 63.73 14.37 14.23
N THR A 300 64.40 13.22 14.08
CA THR A 300 64.19 12.37 12.92
C THR A 300 62.72 12.00 12.83
N ILE A 301 62.11 12.19 11.66
CA ILE A 301 60.73 11.78 11.37
C ILE A 301 60.50 10.32 11.82
N SER A 302 59.39 10.04 12.51
CA SER A 302 59.08 8.68 12.97
C SER A 302 58.84 7.73 11.79
N ALA A 303 59.13 6.44 11.98
CA ALA A 303 58.95 5.45 10.91
C ALA A 303 57.50 5.36 10.43
N ASP A 304 56.52 5.53 11.33
CA ASP A 304 55.10 5.49 10.99
C ASP A 304 54.71 6.65 10.04
N VAL A 305 55.30 7.83 10.25
CA VAL A 305 55.09 8.98 9.37
C VAL A 305 55.72 8.73 8.00
N LEU A 306 56.91 8.12 7.95
CA LEU A 306 57.58 7.76 6.68
C LEU A 306 56.81 6.69 5.90
N GLU A 307 56.18 5.73 6.58
CA GLU A 307 55.34 4.71 5.95
C GLU A 307 54.01 5.30 5.47
N PHE A 308 53.42 6.20 6.25
CA PHE A 308 52.20 6.90 5.83
C PHE A 308 52.45 7.75 4.59
N THR A 309 53.55 8.52 4.57
CA THR A 309 53.91 9.33 3.41
C THR A 309 54.29 8.49 2.20
N SER A 310 54.93 7.32 2.38
CA SER A 310 55.22 6.42 1.26
C SER A 310 53.94 5.90 0.61
N ARG A 311 52.97 5.43 1.40
CA ARG A 311 51.66 4.98 0.87
C ARG A 311 50.87 6.12 0.23
N LEU A 312 50.98 7.33 0.78
CA LEU A 312 50.35 8.52 0.21
C LEU A 312 50.94 8.86 -1.16
N ILE A 313 52.25 8.76 -1.33
CA ILE A 313 52.94 8.98 -2.61
C ILE A 313 52.47 7.97 -3.66
N GLU A 314 52.38 6.68 -3.32
CA GLU A 314 51.86 5.63 -4.23
C GLU A 314 50.42 5.94 -4.66
N ARG A 315 49.55 6.26 -3.70
CA ARG A 315 48.15 6.61 -3.98
C ARG A 315 48.02 7.86 -4.86
N LYS A 316 48.82 8.88 -4.59
CA LYS A 316 48.79 10.14 -5.36
C LYS A 316 49.32 9.99 -6.77
N LEU A 317 50.36 9.19 -6.98
CA LEU A 317 50.87 8.92 -8.33
C LEU A 317 49.91 8.02 -9.12
N ALA A 318 49.22 7.09 -8.46
CA ALA A 318 48.16 6.29 -9.07
C ALA A 318 46.96 7.14 -9.55
N GLU A 319 46.61 8.23 -8.87
CA GLU A 319 45.59 9.20 -9.34
C GLU A 319 45.96 9.83 -10.69
N PHE A 320 47.26 9.92 -11.02
CA PHE A 320 47.77 10.40 -12.31
C PHE A 320 48.04 9.26 -13.31
N ASN A 321 47.53 8.06 -13.05
CA ASN A 321 47.73 6.87 -13.87
C ASN A 321 49.20 6.45 -14.00
N VAL A 322 50.00 6.71 -12.95
CA VAL A 322 51.40 6.28 -12.82
C VAL A 322 51.50 5.32 -11.64
N GLU A 323 51.60 4.02 -11.95
CA GLU A 323 51.79 2.98 -10.93
C GLU A 323 53.25 2.94 -10.48
N VAL A 324 53.49 3.22 -9.20
CA VAL A 324 54.83 3.19 -8.60
C VAL A 324 54.81 2.47 -7.26
N LYS A 325 55.96 1.91 -6.89
CA LYS A 325 56.17 1.30 -5.57
C LYS A 325 57.34 1.94 -4.86
N VAL A 326 57.18 2.35 -3.60
CA VAL A 326 58.27 2.92 -2.80
C VAL A 326 59.13 1.79 -2.23
N ILE A 327 60.41 1.74 -2.62
CA ILE A 327 61.36 0.71 -2.19
C ILE A 327 61.99 1.09 -0.84
N ALA A 328 62.43 2.35 -0.70
CA ALA A 328 63.17 2.82 0.46
C ALA A 328 62.94 4.32 0.71
N ALA A 329 63.08 4.73 1.97
CA ALA A 329 63.01 6.14 2.40
C ALA A 329 64.25 6.52 3.21
N TYR A 330 64.93 7.59 2.80
CA TYR A 330 66.14 8.11 3.43
C TYR A 330 65.87 9.50 4.01
N PRO A 331 65.63 9.61 5.33
CA PRO A 331 65.43 10.90 5.97
C PRO A 331 66.75 11.67 6.04
N GLY A 332 66.79 12.85 5.42
CA GLY A 332 67.88 13.79 5.54
C GLY A 332 67.53 14.96 6.49
N PRO A 333 68.48 15.87 6.74
CA PRO A 333 68.26 17.00 7.67
C PRO A 333 67.18 18.00 7.22
N VAL A 334 66.97 18.14 5.89
CA VAL A 334 66.00 19.08 5.31
C VAL A 334 64.97 18.38 4.43
N VAL A 335 65.38 17.32 3.73
CA VAL A 335 64.52 16.58 2.80
C VAL A 335 64.60 15.09 3.05
N THR A 336 63.52 14.37 2.78
CA THR A 336 63.48 12.91 2.76
C THR A 336 63.48 12.43 1.32
N ARG A 337 64.43 11.59 0.94
CA ARG A 337 64.49 10.98 -0.38
C ARG A 337 63.71 9.66 -0.38
N TYR A 338 62.72 9.53 -1.25
CA TYR A 338 61.99 8.28 -1.48
C TYR A 338 62.49 7.67 -2.79
N GLU A 339 62.99 6.44 -2.74
CA GLU A 339 63.36 5.68 -3.93
C GLU A 339 62.13 4.90 -4.39
N ILE A 340 61.67 5.19 -5.61
CA ILE A 340 60.47 4.60 -6.22
C ILE A 340 60.86 3.72 -7.41
N ASP A 341 60.16 2.61 -7.55
CA ASP A 341 60.19 1.72 -8.71
C ASP A 341 58.93 1.93 -9.53
N PRO A 342 59.00 2.53 -10.73
CA PRO A 342 57.85 2.64 -11.61
C PRO A 342 57.52 1.27 -12.21
N ALA A 343 56.24 0.90 -12.24
CA ALA A 343 55.79 -0.21 -13.07
C ALA A 343 55.94 0.23 -14.54
N VAL A 344 56.73 -0.52 -15.32
CA VAL A 344 56.96 -0.28 -16.76
C VAL A 344 55.75 -0.72 -17.58
#